data_AF-A0A0B1TJK3-F1
#
_entry.id   AF-A0A0B1TJK3-F1
#
_cell.length_a   1.000
_cell.length_b   1.000
_cell.length_c   1.000
_cell.angle_alpha   90.00
_cell.angle_beta   90.00
_cell.angle_gamma   90.00
#
_symmetry.space_group_name_H-M   'P 1'
#
loop_
_entity.id
_entity.type
_entity.pdbx_description
1 polymer ?
#
loop_
_entity_poly.entity_id
_entity_poly.type
_entity_poly.pdbx_seq_one_letter_code
_entity_poly.pdbx_strand_id
1 'polypeptide(L)' 'MNKKMTFLISLQTKPNAPLGFTQMVWARSTKVGCAVVNCNSSTFTVCRYSPAGNILNQQIYQVGKPCSMCSS' A
#
# COMPACT_ATOMS: atom_id res chain seq x y z
N MET A 1 -12.59 14.30 5.24
CA MET A 1 -11.35 14.12 4.44
C MET A 1 -10.28 13.48 5.32
N ASN A 2 -9.55 12.48 4.82
CA ASN A 2 -8.50 11.76 5.56
C ASN A 2 -7.20 12.57 5.65
N LYS A 3 -7.19 13.62 6.47
CA LYS A 3 -6.05 14.56 6.58
C LYS A 3 -4.76 13.93 7.13
N LYS A 4 -4.86 12.79 7.80
CA LYS A 4 -3.71 12.07 8.39
C LYS A 4 -3.22 10.89 7.55
N MET A 5 -3.86 10.64 6.39
CA MET A 5 -3.59 9.49 5.53
C MET A 5 -3.55 8.16 6.29
N THR A 6 -4.52 7.97 7.21
CA THR A 6 -4.67 6.76 8.02
C THR A 6 -5.47 5.71 7.26
N PHE A 7 -5.07 4.44 7.36
CA PHE A 7 -5.84 3.32 6.82
C PHE A 7 -7.00 2.98 7.77
N LEU A 8 -8.16 3.57 7.47
CA LEU A 8 -9.39 3.44 8.26
C LEU A 8 -10.24 2.26 7.79
N ILE A 9 -11.10 1.76 8.67
CA ILE A 9 -12.08 0.70 8.32
C ILE A 9 -12.94 1.10 7.11
N SER A 10 -13.29 2.39 6.99
CA SER A 10 -14.06 2.92 5.87
C SER A 10 -13.34 2.84 4.52
N LEU A 11 -12.01 2.72 4.51
CA LEU A 11 -11.24 2.47 3.28
C LEU A 11 -11.20 0.98 2.94
N GLN A 12 -11.11 0.12 3.97
CA GLN A 12 -11.06 -1.32 3.80
C GLN A 12 -12.39 -1.92 3.31
N THR A 13 -13.51 -1.41 3.81
CA THR A 13 -14.85 -1.95 3.52
C THR A 13 -15.57 -1.26 2.36
N LYS A 14 -14.96 -0.24 1.74
CA LYS A 14 -15.58 0.47 0.62
C LYS A 14 -15.74 -0.46 -0.60
N PRO A 15 -16.85 -0.36 -1.36
CA PRO A 15 -16.92 -0.98 -2.68
C PRO A 15 -15.74 -0.51 -3.54
N ASN A 16 -14.99 -1.45 -4.11
CA ASN A 16 -13.72 -1.20 -4.79
C ASN A 16 -12.68 -0.52 -3.89
N ALA A 17 -12.47 -1.07 -2.70
CA ALA A 17 -11.47 -0.62 -1.76
C ALA A 17 -10.09 -0.49 -2.43
N PRO A 18 -9.34 0.60 -2.22
CA PRO A 18 -8.08 0.88 -2.90
C PRO A 18 -6.90 0.09 -2.31
N LEU A 19 -7.10 -1.18 -1.93
CA LEU A 19 -6.15 -1.99 -1.15
C LEU A 19 -4.80 -2.17 -1.86
N GLY A 20 -4.82 -2.34 -3.18
CA GLY A 20 -3.60 -2.42 -4.00
C GLY A 20 -2.82 -1.10 -3.97
N PHE A 21 -3.52 0.02 -4.17
CA PHE A 21 -2.91 1.35 -4.11
C PHE A 21 -2.32 1.65 -2.73
N THR A 22 -3.09 1.45 -1.67
CA THR A 22 -2.63 1.76 -0.31
C THR A 22 -1.45 0.90 0.13
N GLN A 23 -1.35 -0.34 -0.35
CA GLN A 23 -0.17 -1.17 -0.15
C GLN A 23 1.06 -0.64 -0.94
N MET A 24 0.88 -0.22 -2.19
CA MET A 24 1.99 0.32 -3.01
C MET A 24 2.59 1.59 -2.40
N VAL A 25 1.74 2.49 -1.89
CA VAL A 25 2.19 3.78 -1.32
C VAL A 25 2.46 3.71 0.19
N TRP A 26 2.51 2.52 0.77
CA TRP A 26 2.75 2.34 2.19
C TRP A 26 4.21 2.66 2.54
N ALA A 27 4.48 3.81 3.18
CA ALA A 27 5.83 4.33 3.38
C ALA A 27 6.77 3.41 4.16
N ARG A 28 6.22 2.52 5.01
CA ARG A 28 7.00 1.53 5.75
C ARG A 28 7.36 0.28 4.95
N SER A 29 6.72 0.04 3.81
CA SER A 29 7.04 -1.10 2.93
C SER A 29 8.29 -0.76 2.13
N THR A 30 9.40 -1.43 2.44
CA THR A 30 10.72 -1.13 1.85
C THR A 30 11.18 -2.19 0.85
N LYS A 31 10.47 -3.32 0.77
CA LYS A 31 10.78 -4.42 -0.13
C LYS A 31 9.54 -4.80 -0.91
N VAL A 32 9.73 -5.09 -2.18
CA VAL A 32 8.71 -5.63 -3.08
C VAL A 32 9.29 -6.80 -3.86
N GLY A 33 8.50 -7.87 -4.00
CA GLY A 33 8.82 -9.00 -4.87
C GLY A 33 7.59 -9.35 -5.69
N CYS A 34 7.72 -9.44 -7.01
CA CYS A 34 6.61 -9.71 -7.92
C CYS A 34 6.90 -10.93 -8.79
N ALA A 35 5.84 -11.64 -9.17
CA ALA A 35 5.86 -12.71 -10.15
C ALA A 35 4.78 -12.45 -11.20
N VAL A 36 5.12 -12.74 -12.45
CA VAL A 36 4.22 -12.66 -13.59
C VAL A 36 4.16 -14.05 -14.21
N VAL A 37 2.95 -14.61 -14.33
CA VAL A 37 2.73 -15.96 -14.85
C VAL A 37 1.62 -15.92 -15.89
N ASN A 38 1.86 -16.55 -17.03
CA ASN A 38 0.82 -16.76 -18.03
C ASN A 38 0.06 -18.06 -17.72
N CYS A 39 -1.23 -17.95 -17.46
CA CYS A 39 -2.15 -19.05 -17.22
C CYS A 39 -3.12 -19.16 -18.40
N ASN A 40 -2.65 -19.74 -19.51
CA ASN A 40 -3.38 -20.00 -20.76
C ASN A 40 -4.07 -18.76 -21.36
N SER A 41 -5.23 -18.39 -20.83
CA SER A 41 -6.08 -17.30 -21.30
C SER A 41 -5.87 -15.98 -20.54
N SER A 42 -5.01 -15.95 -19.53
CA SER A 42 -4.82 -14.76 -18.69
C SER A 42 -3.42 -14.66 -18.13
N THR A 43 -2.89 -13.45 -18.04
CA THR A 43 -1.63 -13.16 -17.35
C THR A 43 -1.93 -12.72 -15.92
N PHE A 44 -1.39 -13.45 -14.95
CA PHE A 44 -1.50 -13.15 -13.54
C PHE A 44 -0.23 -12.45 -13.06
N THR A 45 -0.40 -11.29 -12.43
CA THR A 45 0.69 -10.57 -11.76
C THR A 45 0.39 -10.52 -10.28
N VAL A 46 1.33 -11.00 -9.45
CA VAL A 46 1.22 -10.99 -8.00
C VAL A 46 2.44 -10.32 -7.42
N CYS A 47 2.24 -9.35 -6.53
CA CYS A 47 3.30 -8.69 -5.78
C CYS A 47 3.11 -8.90 -4.28
N ARG A 48 4.21 -9.13 -3.58
CA ARG A 48 4.29 -9.17 -2.12
C ARG A 48 5.15 -8.01 -1.64
N TYR A 49 4.76 -7.42 -0.51
CA TYR A 49 5.42 -6.27 0.09
C TYR A 49 5.88 -6.62 1.49
N SER A 50 7.04 -6.10 1.90
CA SER A 50 7.58 -6.29 3.23
C SER A 50 8.21 -5.00 3.76
N PRO A 51 7.94 -4.60 5.02
CA PRO A 51 6.81 -5.01 5.86
C PRO A 51 5.44 -4.88 5.15
N ALA A 52 4.43 -5.61 5.62
CA ALA A 52 3.09 -5.52 5.07
C ALA A 52 2.43 -4.17 5.42
N GLY A 53 1.65 -3.64 4.48
CA GLY A 53 0.84 -2.44 4.67
C GLY A 53 -0.61 -2.79 5.00
N ASN A 54 -1.52 -1.83 4.75
CA ASN A 54 -2.97 -2.00 4.97
C ASN A 54 -3.33 -2.42 6.40
N ILE A 55 -2.55 -1.97 7.38
CA ILE A 55 -2.80 -2.24 8.80
C ILE A 55 -3.78 -1.19 9.31
N LEU A 56 -4.91 -1.64 9.87
CA LEU A 56 -5.93 -0.75 10.42
C LEU A 56 -5.34 0.23 11.44
N ASN A 57 -5.81 1.47 11.36
CA ASN A 57 -5.42 2.58 12.23
C ASN A 57 -3.94 3.00 12.14
N GLN A 58 -3.18 2.49 11.15
CA GLN A 58 -1.83 2.98 10.86
C GLN A 58 -1.84 3.99 9.70
N GLN A 59 -0.86 4.90 9.69
CA GLN A 59 -0.67 5.82 8.57
C GLN A 59 -0.10 5.08 7.37
N ILE A 60 -0.71 5.31 6.21
CA ILE A 60 -0.21 4.85 4.91
C ILE A 60 1.15 5.51 4.66
N TYR A 61 1.22 6.83 4.85
CA TYR A 61 2.46 7.60 4.89
C TYR A 61 2.28 8.83 5.77
N GLN A 62 3.39 9.41 6.24
CA GLN A 62 3.35 10.66 7.00
C GLN A 62 3.19 11.85 6.07
N VAL A 63 2.22 12.72 6.35
CA VAL A 63 2.00 13.94 5.57
C VAL A 63 3.03 14.99 5.98
N GLY A 64 3.78 15.54 5.02
CA GLY A 64 4.81 16.53 5.28
C GLY A 64 5.61 16.90 4.03
N LYS A 65 6.65 17.72 4.20
CA LYS A 65 7.59 18.07 3.13
C LYS A 65 8.34 16.79 2.68
N PRO A 66 8.50 16.53 1.37
CA PRO A 66 9.29 15.40 0.89
C PRO A 66 10.68 15.36 1.53
N CYS A 67 11.15 14.15 1.86
CA CYS A 67 12.46 13.86 2.47
C CYS A 67 12.71 14.44 3.88
N SER A 68 11.79 15.21 4.47
CA SER A 68 11.99 15.84 5.79
C SER A 68 12.18 14.87 6.96
N MET A 69 11.83 13.59 6.77
CA MET A 69 11.89 12.52 7.78
C MET A 69 12.71 11.31 7.28
N CYS A 70 13.48 11.46 6.20
CA CYS A 70 14.39 10.43 5.72
C CYS A 70 15.69 10.45 6.53
N SER A 71 16.33 9.29 6.70
CA SER A 71 17.55 9.16 7.51
C SER A 71 18.86 9.35 6.72
N SER A 72 18.81 9.31 5.38
CA SER A 72 19.97 9.45 4.49
C SER A 72 19.54 9.81 3.07
#